data_AF-A0A3C2D1N3-F1
#
_entry.id   AF-A0A3C2D1N3-F1
#
_cell.length_a   1.000
_cell.length_b   1.000
_cell.length_c   1.000
_cell.angle_alpha   90.00
_cell.angle_beta   90.00
_cell.angle_gamma   90.00
#
_symmetry.space_group_name_H-M   'P 1'
#
loop_
_entity.id
_entity.type
_entity.pdbx_description
1 polymer ?
#
loop_
_entity_poly.entity_id
_entity_poly.type
_entity_poly.pdbx_seq_one_letter_code
_entity_poly.pdbx_strand_id
1 'polypeptide(L)'
;MNDEFDKEQIINFWFESSEKDFKAMIDLYQTQNNNWALFMGHLVIEKLLKVVYVKSKGEFPPMIHDLRRICEKADIELDLSRQILLDSISRFNINARYDDYKQSFYQLCTDSFTAEWINKIKECRLWIKAKL
;
A
#
# COMPACT_ATOMS: atom_id res chain seq x y z
N MET A 1 10.16 25.90 -15.65
CA MET A 1 11.16 25.00 -15.06
C MET A 1 11.04 23.70 -15.82
N ASN A 2 12.09 23.27 -16.52
CA ASN A 2 12.17 21.89 -16.97
C ASN A 2 12.41 21.08 -15.70
N ASP A 3 11.34 20.57 -15.09
CA ASP A 3 11.45 19.55 -14.06
C ASP A 3 11.85 18.26 -14.78
N GLU A 4 13.14 18.16 -15.07
CA GLU A 4 13.75 16.95 -15.60
C GLU A 4 13.52 15.84 -14.56
N PHE A 5 13.05 14.69 -15.03
CA PHE A 5 12.72 13.56 -14.18
C PHE A 5 13.97 13.06 -13.45
N ASP A 6 14.13 13.45 -12.19
CA ASP A 6 15.17 12.91 -11.32
C ASP A 6 14.66 11.60 -10.69
N LYS A 7 15.14 10.49 -11.25
CA LYS A 7 14.80 9.14 -10.82
C LYS A 7 15.11 8.90 -9.34
N GLU A 8 16.26 9.36 -8.85
CA GLU A 8 16.68 9.12 -7.47
C GLU A 8 15.85 9.94 -6.49
N GLN A 9 15.58 11.20 -6.82
CA GLN A 9 14.72 12.06 -6.03
C GLN A 9 13.30 11.47 -5.89
N ILE A 10 12.75 10.94 -6.98
CA ILE A 10 11.41 10.33 -7.00
C ILE A 10 11.38 9.02 -6.21
N ILE A 11 12.40 8.17 -6.36
CA ILE A 11 12.56 6.94 -5.55
C ILE A 11 12.56 7.29 -4.06
N ASN A 12 13.41 8.23 -3.65
CA ASN A 12 13.54 8.64 -2.26
C ASN A 12 12.24 9.24 -1.73
N PHE A 13 11.58 10.10 -2.50
CA PHE A 13 10.29 10.68 -2.14
C PHE A 13 9.24 9.61 -1.84
N TRP A 14 9.02 8.66 -2.75
CA TRP A 14 8.00 7.61 -2.55
C TRP A 14 8.38 6.64 -1.43
N PHE A 15 9.67 6.31 -1.29
CA PHE A 15 10.15 5.44 -0.22
C PHE A 15 9.96 6.09 1.15
N GLU A 16 10.42 7.32 1.35
CA GLU A 16 10.23 8.06 2.61
C GLU A 16 8.76 8.28 2.93
N SER A 17 7.95 8.58 1.91
CA SER A 17 6.51 8.72 2.07
C SER A 17 5.86 7.42 2.54
N SER A 18 6.30 6.26 2.02
CA SER A 18 5.86 4.96 2.53
C SER A 18 6.28 4.70 3.98
N GLU A 19 7.49 5.10 4.39
CA GLU A 19 7.94 4.90 5.78
C GLU A 19 7.12 5.74 6.76
N LYS A 20 6.80 7.00 6.38
CA LYS A 20 5.92 7.88 7.15
C LYS A 20 4.51 7.29 7.27
N ASP A 21 3.96 6.80 6.17
CA ASP A 21 2.64 6.14 6.18
C ASP A 21 2.64 4.86 7.02
N PHE A 22 3.74 4.10 7.02
CA PHE A 22 3.86 2.90 7.83
C PHE A 22 3.85 3.23 9.31
N LYS A 23 4.57 4.29 9.73
CA LYS A 23 4.47 4.80 11.10
C LYS A 23 3.03 5.20 11.43
N ALA A 24 2.38 5.97 10.57
CA ALA A 24 0.99 6.40 10.78
C ALA A 24 0.01 5.22 10.88
N MET A 25 0.18 4.18 10.06
CA MET A 25 -0.59 2.94 10.15
C MET A 25 -0.48 2.30 11.54
N ILE A 26 0.74 2.22 12.10
CA ILE A 26 0.97 1.64 13.43
C ILE A 26 0.36 2.53 14.52
N ASP A 27 0.53 3.84 14.45
CA ASP A 27 -0.02 4.79 15.42
C ASP A 27 -1.57 4.74 15.43
N LEU A 28 -2.21 4.62 14.26
CA LEU A 28 -3.66 4.45 14.13
C LEU A 28 -4.15 3.13 14.72
N TYR A 29 -3.43 2.03 14.47
CA TYR A 29 -3.76 0.74 15.06
C TYR A 29 -3.64 0.77 16.60
N GLN A 30 -2.58 1.38 17.14
CA GLN A 30 -2.38 1.53 18.59
C GLN A 30 -3.48 2.37 19.26
N THR A 31 -4.06 3.32 18.52
CA THR A 31 -5.18 4.16 18.97
C THR A 31 -6.55 3.58 18.62
N GLN A 32 -6.61 2.30 18.22
CA GLN A 32 -7.83 1.55 17.85
C GLN A 32 -8.61 2.15 16.68
N ASN A 33 -7.94 2.95 15.85
CA ASN A 33 -8.51 3.49 14.62
C ASN A 33 -8.29 2.53 13.44
N ASN A 34 -8.90 1.35 13.56
CA ASN A 34 -8.55 0.15 12.81
C ASN A 34 -8.82 0.25 11.30
N ASN A 35 -10.00 0.73 10.89
CA ASN A 35 -10.34 0.91 9.47
C ASN A 35 -9.36 1.89 8.78
N TRP A 36 -8.99 2.96 9.48
CA TRP A 36 -7.99 3.92 8.99
C TRP A 36 -6.57 3.35 9.00
N ALA A 37 -6.23 2.48 9.95
CA ALA A 37 -4.96 1.75 9.91
C ALA A 37 -4.88 0.88 8.63
N LEU A 38 -5.93 0.14 8.28
CA LEU A 38 -5.95 -0.67 7.05
C LEU A 38 -5.89 0.18 5.78
N PHE A 39 -6.54 1.35 5.78
CA PHE A 39 -6.39 2.34 4.71
C PHE A 39 -4.94 2.82 4.55
N MET A 40 -4.26 3.17 5.65
CA MET A 40 -2.85 3.56 5.61
C MET A 40 -1.97 2.41 5.13
N GLY A 41 -2.29 1.18 5.53
CA GLY A 41 -1.59 -0.01 5.06
C GLY A 41 -1.68 -0.21 3.55
N HIS A 42 -2.78 0.18 2.91
CA HIS A 42 -2.85 0.24 1.45
C HIS A 42 -1.85 1.25 0.86
N LEU A 43 -1.79 2.47 1.39
CA LEU A 43 -0.90 3.53 0.90
C LEU A 43 0.58 3.14 1.05
N VAL A 44 0.94 2.48 2.15
CA VAL A 44 2.29 1.92 2.36
C VAL A 44 2.70 1.02 1.20
N ILE A 45 1.84 0.06 0.85
CA ILE A 45 2.12 -0.90 -0.21
C ILE A 45 2.12 -0.22 -1.58
N GLU A 46 1.15 0.67 -1.84
CA GLU A 46 1.07 1.43 -3.10
C GLU A 46 2.36 2.21 -3.37
N LYS A 47 2.83 2.98 -2.38
CA LYS A 47 4.00 3.83 -2.51
C LYS A 47 5.28 3.02 -2.72
N LEU A 48 5.46 1.89 -2.02
CA LEU A 48 6.60 1.01 -2.27
C LEU A 48 6.57 0.37 -3.65
N LEU A 49 5.39 -0.07 -4.13
CA LEU A 49 5.28 -0.61 -5.48
C LEU A 49 5.59 0.46 -6.54
N LYS A 50 5.24 1.73 -6.28
CA LYS A 50 5.66 2.86 -7.13
C LYS A 50 7.17 3.05 -7.13
N VAL A 51 7.86 2.84 -6.01
CA VAL A 51 9.34 2.81 -5.98
C VAL A 51 9.87 1.70 -6.89
N VAL A 52 9.33 0.48 -6.79
CA VAL A 52 9.75 -0.65 -7.64
C VAL A 52 9.51 -0.34 -9.13
N TYR A 53 8.37 0.26 -9.47
CA TYR A 53 8.07 0.71 -10.84
C TYR A 53 9.13 1.68 -11.35
N VAL A 54 9.45 2.74 -10.59
CA VAL A 54 10.45 3.73 -11.01
C VAL A 54 11.83 3.09 -11.17
N LYS A 55 12.21 2.18 -10.27
CA LYS A 55 13.49 1.47 -10.37
C LYS A 55 13.60 0.61 -11.63
N SER A 56 12.54 -0.16 -11.92
CA SER A 56 12.49 -1.11 -13.04
C SER A 56 12.28 -0.44 -14.40
N LYS A 57 11.36 0.52 -14.50
CA LYS A 57 10.99 1.17 -15.78
C LYS A 57 11.77 2.44 -16.07
N GLY A 58 12.28 3.13 -15.04
CA GLY A 58 12.95 4.43 -15.22
C GLY A 58 12.01 5.55 -15.64
N GLU A 59 10.71 5.40 -15.35
CA GLU A 59 9.65 6.36 -15.69
C GLU A 59 8.89 6.81 -14.44
N PHE A 60 8.12 7.89 -14.56
CA PHE A 60 7.22 8.34 -13.50
C PHE A 60 6.16 7.27 -13.18
N PRO A 61 5.88 6.97 -11.91
CA PRO A 61 4.98 5.89 -11.56
C PRO A 61 3.54 6.18 -12.02
N PRO A 62 2.77 5.14 -12.39
CA PRO A 62 1.41 5.33 -12.86
C PRO A 62 0.51 5.89 -11.75
N MET A 63 -0.37 6.82 -12.12
CA MET A 63 -1.34 7.45 -11.21
C MET A 63 -2.58 6.57 -11.01
N ILE A 64 -2.35 5.35 -10.54
CA ILE A 64 -3.39 4.35 -10.21
C ILE A 64 -3.18 3.83 -8.78
N HIS A 65 -4.23 3.25 -8.20
CA HIS A 65 -4.25 2.72 -6.83
C HIS A 65 -4.41 1.20 -6.76
N ASP A 66 -4.72 0.55 -7.88
CA ASP A 66 -4.84 -0.91 -7.92
C ASP A 66 -3.44 -1.54 -7.81
N LEU A 67 -3.17 -2.22 -6.70
CA LEU A 67 -1.83 -2.73 -6.39
C LEU A 67 -1.41 -3.83 -7.35
N ARG A 68 -2.36 -4.65 -7.81
CA ARG A 68 -2.11 -5.71 -8.79
C ARG A 68 -1.71 -5.11 -10.13
N ARG A 69 -2.42 -4.08 -10.58
CA ARG A 69 -2.09 -3.35 -11.83
C ARG A 69 -0.75 -2.61 -11.75
N ILE A 70 -0.35 -2.09 -10.57
CA ILE A 70 0.99 -1.51 -10.41
C ILE A 70 2.06 -2.59 -10.57
N CYS A 71 1.88 -3.77 -9.96
CA CYS A 71 2.78 -4.91 -10.14
C CYS A 71 2.88 -5.35 -11.60
N GLU A 72 1.74 -5.49 -12.30
CA GLU A 72 1.71 -5.83 -13.73
C GLU A 72 2.49 -4.80 -14.56
N LYS A 73 2.31 -3.50 -14.28
CA LYS A 73 3.03 -2.42 -14.95
C LYS A 73 4.52 -2.37 -14.61
N ALA A 74 4.93 -2.92 -13.47
CA ALA A 74 6.32 -3.01 -13.04
C ALA A 74 6.97 -4.36 -13.42
N ASP A 75 6.32 -5.19 -14.25
CA ASP A 75 6.74 -6.56 -14.61
C ASP A 75 7.00 -7.47 -13.39
N ILE A 76 6.25 -7.28 -12.31
CA ILE A 76 6.35 -8.13 -11.12
C ILE A 76 5.40 -9.32 -11.29
N GLU A 77 5.95 -10.52 -11.44
CA GLU A 77 5.17 -11.75 -11.43
C GLU A 77 4.59 -12.02 -10.04
N LEU A 78 3.29 -12.32 -10.00
CA LEU A 78 2.54 -12.62 -8.79
C LEU A 78 1.92 -14.00 -8.88
N ASP A 79 2.18 -14.83 -7.87
CA ASP A 79 1.39 -16.04 -7.63
C ASP A 79 -0.02 -15.67 -7.13
N LEU A 80 -0.92 -16.66 -7.18
CA LEU A 80 -2.34 -16.47 -6.84
C LEU A 80 -2.52 -15.91 -5.41
N SER A 81 -1.69 -16.36 -4.46
CA SER A 81 -1.78 -15.89 -3.07
C SER A 81 -1.46 -14.39 -2.94
N ARG A 82 -0.43 -13.90 -3.64
CA ARG A 82 -0.10 -12.46 -3.65
C ARG A 82 -1.14 -11.64 -4.39
N GLN A 83 -1.71 -12.17 -5.47
CA GLN A 83 -2.80 -11.51 -6.18
C GLN A 83 -4.00 -11.27 -5.25
N ILE A 84 -4.45 -12.32 -4.55
CA ILE A 84 -5.55 -12.22 -3.56
C ILE A 84 -5.19 -11.23 -2.45
N LEU A 85 -3.96 -11.30 -1.93
CA LEU A 85 -3.50 -10.40 -0.87
C LEU A 85 -3.58 -8.93 -1.30
N LEU A 86 -3.03 -8.59 -2.48
CA LEU A 86 -3.01 -7.23 -3.00
C LEU A 86 -4.42 -6.73 -3.33
N ASP A 87 -5.29 -7.58 -3.88
CA ASP A 87 -6.69 -7.24 -4.13
C ASP A 87 -7.43 -6.92 -2.84
N SER A 88 -7.23 -7.71 -1.78
CA SER A 88 -7.82 -7.45 -0.47
C SER A 88 -7.33 -6.12 0.11
N ILE A 89 -6.03 -5.84 0.04
CA ILE A 89 -5.47 -4.57 0.52
C ILE A 89 -6.00 -3.39 -0.31
N SER A 90 -6.13 -3.54 -1.64
CA SER A 90 -6.76 -2.53 -2.51
C SER A 90 -8.20 -2.23 -2.14
N ARG A 91 -8.97 -3.23 -1.67
CA ARG A 91 -10.35 -3.00 -1.21
C ARG A 91 -10.43 -2.14 0.05
N PHE A 92 -9.44 -2.21 0.96
CA PHE A 92 -9.41 -1.34 2.15
C PHE A 92 -9.35 0.14 1.79
N ASN A 93 -8.67 0.49 0.68
CA ASN A 93 -8.64 1.86 0.18
C ASN A 93 -10.06 2.38 -0.10
N ILE A 94 -10.89 1.58 -0.74
CA ILE A 94 -12.26 2.00 -1.12
C ILE A 94 -13.16 1.94 0.11
N ASN A 95 -13.17 0.81 0.83
CA ASN A 95 -14.11 0.55 1.92
C ASN A 95 -13.90 1.48 3.13
N ALA A 96 -12.67 1.92 3.40
CA ALA A 96 -12.43 2.87 4.49
C ALA A 96 -13.02 4.26 4.22
N ARG A 97 -13.14 4.66 2.94
CA ARG A 97 -13.64 5.98 2.53
C ARG A 97 -15.13 5.96 2.18
N TYR A 98 -15.57 4.87 1.58
CA TYR A 98 -16.93 4.66 1.10
C TYR A 98 -17.51 3.42 1.77
N ASP A 99 -17.54 3.45 3.11
CA ASP A 99 -18.29 2.44 3.86
C ASP A 99 -19.79 2.57 3.54
N ASP A 100 -20.53 1.50 3.79
CA ASP A 100 -21.99 1.56 3.66
C ASP A 100 -22.61 2.34 4.83
N TYR A 101 -23.91 2.68 4.69
CA TYR A 101 -24.63 3.40 5.75
C TYR A 101 -24.68 2.64 7.07
N LYS A 102 -24.47 1.31 7.05
CA LYS A 102 -24.44 0.46 8.25
C LYS A 102 -23.05 0.38 8.88
N GLN A 103 -22.05 1.03 8.28
CA GLN A 103 -20.64 0.99 8.69
C GLN A 103 -20.09 -0.44 8.76
N SER A 104 -20.47 -1.28 7.78
CA SER A 104 -20.10 -2.70 7.78
C SER A 104 -18.59 -2.91 7.75
N PHE A 105 -17.82 -2.06 7.06
CA PHE A 105 -16.36 -2.17 7.05
C PHE A 105 -15.75 -1.75 8.39
N TYR A 106 -16.23 -0.66 8.99
CA TYR A 106 -15.81 -0.27 10.33
C TYR A 106 -16.06 -1.40 11.35
N GLN A 107 -17.24 -2.02 11.32
CA GLN A 107 -17.58 -3.15 12.20
C GLN A 107 -16.75 -4.40 11.94
N LEU A 108 -16.37 -4.66 10.68
CA LEU A 108 -15.46 -5.75 10.32
C LEU A 108 -14.05 -5.53 10.90
N CYS A 109 -13.62 -4.27 11.02
CA CYS A 109 -12.28 -3.88 11.50
C CYS A 109 -12.13 -4.02 13.03
N THR A 110 -12.40 -5.21 13.56
CA THR A 110 -12.09 -5.58 14.95
C THR A 110 -10.58 -5.62 15.17
N ASP A 111 -10.13 -5.59 16.43
CA ASP A 111 -8.70 -5.65 16.76
C ASP A 111 -8.04 -6.92 16.23
N SER A 112 -8.71 -8.08 16.33
CA SER A 112 -8.17 -9.36 15.84
C SER A 112 -8.06 -9.38 14.31
N PHE A 113 -9.09 -8.91 13.61
CA PHE A 113 -9.08 -8.79 12.15
C PHE A 113 -7.96 -7.84 11.70
N THR A 114 -7.86 -6.69 12.36
CA THR A 114 -6.88 -5.66 12.00
C THR A 114 -5.47 -6.13 12.30
N ALA A 115 -5.23 -6.80 13.44
CA ALA A 115 -3.94 -7.39 13.78
C ALA A 115 -3.45 -8.37 12.70
N GLU A 116 -4.33 -9.24 12.21
CA GLU A 116 -4.03 -10.20 11.14
C GLU A 116 -3.58 -9.46 9.87
N TRP A 117 -4.35 -8.45 9.45
CA TRP A 117 -4.05 -7.69 8.24
C TRP A 117 -2.80 -6.81 8.37
N ILE A 118 -2.56 -6.22 9.54
CA ILE A 118 -1.32 -5.48 9.81
C ILE A 118 -0.11 -6.39 9.66
N ASN A 119 -0.18 -7.64 10.13
CA ASN A 119 0.91 -8.60 9.95
C ASN A 119 1.12 -8.97 8.48
N LYS A 120 0.04 -9.26 7.74
CA LYS A 120 0.12 -9.51 6.29
C LYS A 120 0.71 -8.32 5.52
N ILE A 121 0.34 -7.09 5.89
CA ILE A 121 0.87 -5.86 5.28
C ILE A 121 2.36 -5.70 5.61
N LYS A 122 2.79 -5.98 6.84
CA LYS A 122 4.22 -5.99 7.22
C LYS A 122 5.02 -7.00 6.39
N GLU A 123 4.53 -8.22 6.25
CA GLU A 123 5.17 -9.26 5.44
C GLU A 123 5.23 -8.86 3.96
N CYS A 124 4.13 -8.35 3.41
CA CYS A 124 4.08 -7.83 2.04
C CYS A 124 5.09 -6.68 1.84
N ARG A 125 5.18 -5.76 2.80
CA ARG A 125 6.13 -4.66 2.80
C ARG A 125 7.58 -5.17 2.76
N LEU A 126 7.92 -6.18 3.57
CA LEU A 126 9.25 -6.79 3.56
C LEU A 126 9.55 -7.48 2.22
N TRP A 127 8.57 -8.20 1.67
CA TRP A 127 8.69 -8.85 0.37
C TRP A 127 8.94 -7.84 -0.76
N ILE A 128 8.25 -6.69 -0.77
CA ILE A 128 8.49 -5.63 -1.77
C ILE A 128 9.87 -5.02 -1.58
N LYS A 129 10.28 -4.75 -0.33
CA LYS A 129 11.60 -4.19 -0.03
C LYS A 129 12.76 -5.10 -0.46
N ALA A 130 12.59 -6.42 -0.45
CA ALA A 130 13.59 -7.35 -0.97
C ALA A 130 13.81 -7.24 -2.49
N LYS A 131 12.95 -6.50 -3.22
CA LYS A 131 13.07 -6.22 -4.66
C LYS A 131 13.63 -4.83 -4.95
N LEU A 132 13.85 -4.01 -3.92
CA LEU A 132 14.57 -2.74 -4.02
C LEU A 132 16.07 -3.05 -3.98
#